data_AF-A0AA37V2Z7-F1
#
_entry.id   AF-A0AA37V2Z7-F1
#
_cell.length_a   1.000
_cell.length_b   1.000
_cell.length_c   1.000
_cell.angle_alpha   90.00
_cell.angle_beta   90.00
_cell.angle_gamma   90.00
#
_symmetry.space_group_name_H-M   'P 1'
#
loop_
_entity.id
_entity.type
_entity.pdbx_description
1 polymer ?
#
loop_
_entity_poly.entity_id
_entity_poly.type
_entity_poly.pdbx_seq_one_letter_code
_entity_poly.pdbx_strand_id
1 'polypeptide(L)'
;MGIRRRDQEDHILRLIQQAGEVLRRLRERLTHAAESPEAVRQEAASATDALLGGEAPLLRRLDARSAARLVGHAGQLRAWAELLDVQADAARAALDVEAAGALGARAKALREAVAELWPDETAPG
;
A
#
# COMPACT_ATOMS: atom_id res chain seq x y z
N MET A 1 -14.04 23.06 16.60
CA MET A 1 -13.13 22.70 15.48
C MET A 1 -12.82 21.19 15.52
N GLY A 2 -13.83 20.31 15.56
CA GLY A 2 -13.65 18.86 15.79
C GLY A 2 -14.34 17.92 14.79
N ILE A 3 -15.33 18.43 14.04
CA ILE A 3 -16.13 17.62 13.09
C ILE A 3 -15.28 17.26 11.86
N ARG A 4 -14.58 18.23 11.25
CA ARG A 4 -13.72 18.00 10.07
C ARG A 4 -12.60 16.98 10.27
N ARG A 5 -12.04 16.88 11.49
CA ARG A 5 -10.96 15.93 11.80
C ARG A 5 -11.50 14.50 11.86
N ARG A 6 -12.67 14.32 12.47
CA ARG A 6 -13.35 13.03 12.55
C ARG A 6 -13.79 12.56 11.16
N ASP A 7 -14.38 13.45 10.35
CA ASP A 7 -14.79 13.11 8.99
C ASP A 7 -13.61 12.66 8.11
N GLN A 8 -12.44 13.29 8.30
CA GLN A 8 -11.19 12.91 7.62
C GLN A 8 -10.66 11.55 8.07
N GLU A 9 -10.67 11.29 9.39
CA GLU A 9 -10.24 10.01 9.96
C GLU A 9 -11.16 8.86 9.52
N ASP A 10 -12.48 9.06 9.57
CA ASP A 10 -13.48 8.12 9.07
C ASP A 10 -13.36 7.87 7.56
N HIS A 11 -12.92 8.87 6.80
CA HIS A 11 -12.62 8.72 5.38
C HIS A 11 -11.39 7.84 5.16
N ILE A 12 -10.28 8.10 5.85
CA ILE A 12 -9.05 7.31 5.74
C ILE A 12 -9.31 5.86 6.14
N LEU A 13 -10.04 5.62 7.24
CA LEU A 13 -10.40 4.27 7.67
C LEU A 13 -11.22 3.52 6.61
N ARG A 14 -12.15 4.21 5.93
CA ARG A 14 -12.91 3.62 4.81
C ARG A 14 -11.99 3.27 3.63
N LEU A 15 -11.06 4.13 3.27
CA LEU A 15 -10.09 3.85 2.20
C LEU A 15 -9.21 2.64 2.55
N ILE A 16 -8.75 2.54 3.79
CA ILE A 16 -7.96 1.39 4.27
C ILE A 16 -8.78 0.10 4.19
N GLN A 17 -10.04 0.12 4.62
CA GLN A 17 -10.92 -1.05 4.54
C GLN A 17 -11.14 -1.50 3.10
N GLN A 18 -11.42 -0.55 2.19
CA GLN A 18 -11.55 -0.83 0.76
C GLN A 18 -10.28 -1.42 0.16
N ALA A 19 -9.11 -0.87 0.52
CA ALA A 19 -7.82 -1.43 0.12
C ALA A 19 -7.63 -2.86 0.66
N GLY A 20 -8.03 -3.14 1.90
CA GLY A 20 -8.00 -4.47 2.50
C GLY A 20 -8.85 -5.50 1.74
N GLU A 21 -10.06 -5.12 1.32
CA GLU A 21 -10.92 -5.99 0.51
C GLU A 21 -10.33 -6.27 -0.88
N VAL A 22 -9.75 -5.26 -1.52
CA VAL A 22 -9.04 -5.41 -2.79
C VAL A 22 -7.83 -6.33 -2.63
N LEU A 23 -7.02 -6.12 -1.60
CA LEU A 23 -5.85 -6.95 -1.28
C LEU A 23 -6.22 -8.43 -1.13
N ARG A 24 -7.29 -8.74 -0.38
CA ARG A 24 -7.75 -10.12 -0.20
C ARG A 24 -8.09 -10.77 -1.55
N ARG A 25 -8.86 -10.08 -2.38
CA ARG A 25 -9.27 -10.59 -3.72
C ARG A 25 -8.06 -10.78 -4.64
N LEU A 26 -7.12 -9.84 -4.66
CA LEU A 26 -5.93 -9.93 -5.51
C LEU A 26 -5.02 -11.09 -5.12
N ARG A 27 -4.84 -11.32 -3.83
CA ARG A 27 -4.07 -12.48 -3.32
C ARG A 27 -4.69 -13.80 -3.72
N GLU A 28 -6.00 -13.95 -3.53
CA GLU A 28 -6.74 -15.15 -3.97
C GLU A 28 -6.55 -15.40 -5.48
N ARG A 29 -6.66 -14.35 -6.31
CA ARG A 29 -6.47 -14.44 -7.76
C ARG A 29 -5.06 -14.85 -8.17
N LEU A 30 -4.02 -14.30 -7.52
CA LEU A 30 -2.63 -14.70 -7.76
C LEU A 30 -2.37 -16.15 -7.38
N THR A 31 -2.85 -16.59 -6.22
CA THR A 31 -2.63 -17.96 -5.74
C THR A 31 -3.30 -19.00 -6.64
N HIS A 32 -4.49 -18.71 -7.17
CA HIS A 32 -5.22 -19.63 -8.02
C HIS A 32 -4.84 -19.57 -9.50
N ALA A 33 -3.86 -18.73 -9.89
CA ALA A 33 -3.48 -18.47 -11.28
C ALA A 33 -4.69 -18.20 -12.19
N ALA A 34 -5.76 -17.63 -11.62
CA ALA A 34 -7.06 -17.47 -12.28
C ALA A 34 -7.03 -16.33 -13.30
N GLU A 35 -5.99 -15.49 -13.26
CA GLU A 35 -5.89 -14.28 -14.06
C GLU A 35 -4.44 -13.94 -14.42
N SER A 36 -4.28 -13.09 -15.44
CA SER A 36 -2.97 -12.59 -15.84
C SER A 36 -2.30 -11.83 -14.69
N PRO A 37 -1.03 -12.13 -14.34
CA PRO A 37 -0.28 -11.36 -13.35
C PRO A 37 -0.25 -9.85 -13.67
N GLU A 38 -0.28 -9.49 -14.96
CA GLU A 38 -0.34 -8.09 -15.38
C GLU A 38 -1.66 -7.41 -14.97
N ALA A 39 -2.79 -8.12 -15.07
CA ALA A 39 -4.09 -7.59 -14.66
C ALA A 39 -4.12 -7.34 -13.14
N VAL A 40 -3.58 -8.27 -12.36
CA VAL A 40 -3.43 -8.10 -10.90
C VAL A 40 -2.57 -6.88 -10.59
N ARG A 41 -1.44 -6.72 -11.28
CA ARG A 41 -0.53 -5.59 -11.08
C ARG A 41 -1.21 -4.24 -11.38
N GLN A 42 -1.96 -4.16 -12.48
CA GLN A 42 -2.70 -2.94 -12.87
C GLN A 42 -3.81 -2.59 -11.86
N GLU A 43 -4.54 -3.59 -11.36
CA GLU A 43 -5.57 -3.37 -10.36
C GLU A 43 -4.98 -2.94 -9.01
N ALA A 44 -3.86 -3.55 -8.58
CA ALA A 44 -3.14 -3.13 -7.38
C ALA A 44 -2.60 -1.69 -7.50
N ALA A 45 -2.11 -1.30 -8.70
CA ALA A 45 -1.68 0.07 -8.96
C ALA A 45 -2.87 1.05 -8.89
N SER A 46 -4.03 0.67 -9.45
CA SER A 46 -5.26 1.47 -9.38
C SER A 46 -5.77 1.63 -7.95
N ALA A 47 -5.70 0.57 -7.15
CA ALA A 47 -6.03 0.61 -5.73
C ALA A 47 -5.04 1.48 -4.93
N THR A 48 -3.77 1.50 -5.33
CA THR A 48 -2.77 2.43 -4.75
C THR A 48 -3.14 3.89 -5.04
N ASP A 49 -3.56 4.20 -6.26
CA ASP A 49 -3.99 5.55 -6.62
C ASP A 49 -5.28 5.98 -5.89
N ALA A 50 -6.23 5.06 -5.70
CA ALA A 50 -7.42 5.32 -4.90
C ALA A 50 -7.08 5.55 -3.42
N LEU A 51 -6.14 4.78 -2.85
CA LEU A 51 -5.72 4.88 -1.46
C LEU A 51 -4.96 6.19 -1.17
N LEU A 52 -4.09 6.62 -2.09
CA LEU A 52 -3.23 7.79 -1.93
C LEU A 52 -3.84 9.09 -2.50
N GLY A 53 -4.89 8.96 -3.31
CA GLY A 53 -5.56 10.09 -3.95
C GLY A 53 -4.64 10.87 -4.90
N GLY A 54 -4.88 12.18 -5.01
CA GLY A 54 -4.14 13.06 -5.92
C GLY A 54 -2.65 13.19 -5.63
N GLU A 55 -2.18 12.80 -4.45
CA GLU A 55 -0.78 12.88 -4.04
C GLU A 55 0.04 11.65 -4.46
N ALA A 56 -0.60 10.60 -5.00
CA ALA A 56 0.07 9.36 -5.37
C ALA A 56 1.33 9.55 -6.24
N PRO A 57 1.34 10.41 -7.28
CA PRO A 57 2.54 10.62 -8.10
C PRO A 57 3.70 11.25 -7.32
N LEU A 58 3.40 12.16 -6.38
CA LEU A 58 4.40 12.79 -5.51
C LEU A 58 4.96 11.77 -4.51
N LEU A 59 4.08 11.05 -3.81
CA LEU A 59 4.45 10.07 -2.79
C LEU A 59 5.31 8.93 -3.34
N ARG A 60 5.08 8.52 -4.58
CA ARG A 60 5.91 7.51 -5.27
C ARG A 60 7.34 7.97 -5.55
N ARG A 61 7.59 9.28 -5.63
CA ARG A 61 8.91 9.87 -5.90
C ARG A 61 9.70 10.20 -4.63
N LEU A 62 9.03 10.26 -3.48
CA LEU A 62 9.65 10.56 -2.20
C LEU A 62 10.28 9.31 -1.58
N ASP A 63 11.33 9.50 -0.78
CA ASP A 63 11.83 8.44 0.10
C ASP A 63 10.75 8.02 1.12
N ALA A 64 10.91 6.85 1.73
CA ALA A 64 9.87 6.26 2.58
C ALA A 64 9.55 7.10 3.81
N ARG A 65 10.56 7.76 4.39
CA ARG A 65 10.40 8.58 5.58
C ARG A 65 9.67 9.88 5.26
N SER A 66 10.04 10.54 4.16
CA SER A 66 9.34 11.75 3.71
C SER A 66 7.90 11.45 3.31
N ALA A 67 7.66 10.36 2.57
CA ALA A 67 6.31 9.92 2.24
C ALA A 67 5.49 9.60 3.50
N ALA A 68 6.08 8.92 4.49
CA ALA A 68 5.41 8.59 5.73
C ALA A 68 4.99 9.84 6.52
N ARG A 69 5.87 10.84 6.61
CA ARG A 69 5.56 12.13 7.25
C ARG A 69 4.46 12.90 6.54
N LEU A 70 4.41 12.83 5.21
CA LEU A 70 3.39 13.53 4.43
C LEU A 70 2.01 12.86 4.57
N VAL A 71 1.96 11.53 4.50
CA VAL A 71 0.72 10.76 4.67
C VAL A 71 0.18 10.89 6.10
N GLY A 72 1.06 10.85 7.10
CA GLY A 72 0.70 11.09 8.50
C GLY A 72 -0.19 10.03 9.14
N HIS A 73 -0.38 8.86 8.49
CA HIS A 73 -1.25 7.79 8.98
C HIS A 73 -0.61 6.40 8.75
N ALA A 74 -0.21 5.72 9.82
CA ALA A 74 0.47 4.42 9.75
C ALA A 74 -0.37 3.34 9.04
N GLY A 75 -1.67 3.26 9.33
CA GLY A 75 -2.57 2.30 8.67
C GLY A 75 -2.63 2.44 7.15
N GLN A 76 -2.63 3.67 6.63
CA GLN A 76 -2.63 3.95 5.18
C GLN A 76 -1.30 3.53 4.55
N LEU A 77 -0.17 3.80 5.21
CA LEU A 77 1.16 3.38 4.77
C LEU A 77 1.31 1.85 4.78
N ARG A 78 0.74 1.16 5.77
CA ARG A 78 0.70 -0.31 5.81
C ARG A 78 -0.10 -0.86 4.64
N ALA A 79 -1.31 -0.35 4.40
CA ALA A 79 -2.11 -0.77 3.26
C ALA A 79 -1.39 -0.53 1.92
N TRP A 80 -0.66 0.58 1.80
CA TRP A 80 0.18 0.85 0.62
C TRP A 80 1.33 -0.16 0.48
N ALA A 81 2.04 -0.48 1.57
CA ALA A 81 3.09 -1.50 1.55
C ALA A 81 2.55 -2.88 1.13
N GLU A 82 1.36 -3.27 1.63
CA GLU A 82 0.72 -4.54 1.23
C GLU A 82 0.34 -4.55 -0.27
N LEU A 83 -0.11 -3.43 -0.83
CA LEU A 83 -0.42 -3.31 -2.26
C LEU A 83 0.84 -3.40 -3.13
N LEU A 84 1.97 -2.87 -2.64
CA LEU A 84 3.27 -3.01 -3.30
C LEU A 84 3.77 -4.45 -3.29
N ASP A 85 3.55 -5.19 -2.20
CA ASP A 85 3.91 -6.61 -2.15
C ASP A 85 3.09 -7.45 -3.13
N VAL A 86 1.78 -7.19 -3.27
CA VAL A 86 0.95 -7.85 -4.29
C VAL A 86 1.47 -7.55 -5.70
N GLN A 87 1.88 -6.31 -5.99
CA GLN A 87 2.50 -5.97 -7.27
C GLN A 87 3.84 -6.69 -7.45
N ALA A 88 4.64 -6.82 -6.39
CA ALA A 88 5.90 -7.55 -6.43
C ALA A 88 5.67 -9.04 -6.71
N ASP A 89 4.68 -9.66 -6.08
CA ASP A 89 4.30 -11.06 -6.32
C ASP A 89 3.81 -11.28 -7.75
N ALA A 90 2.98 -10.37 -8.26
CA ALA A 90 2.55 -10.38 -9.65
C ALA A 90 3.73 -10.25 -10.63
N ALA A 91 4.69 -9.36 -10.35
CA ALA A 91 5.90 -9.21 -11.15
C ALA A 91 6.77 -10.48 -11.12
N ARG A 92 6.91 -11.15 -9.96
CA ARG A 92 7.59 -12.45 -9.85
C ARG A 92 6.90 -13.52 -10.71
N ALA A 93 5.57 -13.59 -10.67
CA ALA A 93 4.79 -14.53 -11.47
C ALA A 93 4.95 -14.26 -12.98
N ALA A 94 5.18 -13.01 -13.37
CA ALA A 94 5.50 -12.60 -14.74
C ALA A 94 6.99 -12.74 -15.11
N LEU A 95 7.84 -13.25 -14.21
CA LEU A 95 9.30 -13.35 -14.35
C LEU A 95 10.01 -11.98 -14.49
N ASP A 96 9.36 -10.89 -14.08
CA ASP A 96 9.96 -9.56 -13.99
C ASP A 96 10.62 -9.36 -12.61
N VAL A 97 11.84 -9.89 -12.49
CA VAL A 97 12.60 -9.91 -11.23
C VAL A 97 13.01 -8.52 -10.78
N GLU A 98 13.29 -7.61 -11.72
CA GLU A 98 13.71 -6.24 -11.42
C GLU A 98 12.55 -5.46 -10.79
N ALA A 99 11.37 -5.48 -11.41
CA ALA A 99 10.19 -4.82 -10.85
C ALA A 99 9.80 -5.42 -9.49
N ALA A 100 9.83 -6.75 -9.37
CA ALA A 100 9.58 -7.43 -8.10
C ALA A 100 10.53 -6.99 -6.98
N GLY A 101 11.82 -6.83 -7.29
CA GLY A 101 12.83 -6.36 -6.36
C GLY A 101 12.58 -4.92 -5.92
N ALA A 102 12.34 -4.01 -6.87
CA ALA A 102 12.10 -2.60 -6.59
C ALA A 102 10.82 -2.37 -5.75
N LEU A 103 9.73 -3.06 -6.11
CA LEU A 103 8.46 -2.99 -5.39
C LEU A 103 8.58 -3.53 -3.96
N GLY A 104 9.22 -4.69 -3.79
CA GLY A 104 9.44 -5.27 -2.46
C GLY A 104 10.37 -4.42 -1.59
N ALA A 105 11.42 -3.84 -2.16
CA ALA A 105 12.30 -2.92 -1.43
C ALA A 105 11.53 -1.66 -0.97
N ARG A 106 10.65 -1.12 -1.81
CA ARG A 106 9.81 0.02 -1.45
C ARG A 106 8.83 -0.34 -0.33
N ALA A 107 8.15 -1.49 -0.41
CA ALA A 107 7.24 -1.95 0.62
C ALA A 107 7.94 -2.11 1.97
N LYS A 108 9.13 -2.73 1.97
CA LYS A 108 9.97 -2.86 3.17
C LYS A 108 10.34 -1.51 3.75
N ALA A 109 10.83 -0.57 2.94
CA ALA A 109 11.22 0.76 3.40
C ALA A 109 10.05 1.54 4.02
N LEU A 110 8.82 1.40 3.49
CA LEU A 110 7.63 2.00 4.08
C LEU A 110 7.30 1.40 5.45
N ARG A 111 7.43 0.08 5.63
CA ARG A 111 7.22 -0.58 6.93
C ARG A 111 8.25 -0.13 7.97
N GLU A 112 9.51 -0.01 7.57
CA GLU A 112 10.59 0.50 8.43
C GLU A 112 10.30 1.95 8.86
N ALA A 113 9.88 2.81 7.92
CA ALA A 113 9.50 4.19 8.24
C ALA A 113 8.28 4.26 9.19
N VAL A 114 7.30 3.35 9.03
CA VAL A 114 6.17 3.24 9.95
C VAL A 114 6.63 2.83 11.35
N ALA A 115 7.51 1.84 11.47
CA ALA A 115 8.05 1.41 12.76
C ALA A 115 8.88 2.49 13.45
N GLU A 116 9.61 3.31 12.68
CA GLU A 116 10.38 4.43 13.21
C GLU A 116 9.48 5.56 13.73
N LEU A 117 8.41 5.90 12.99
CA LEU A 117 7.56 7.07 13.31
C LEU A 117 6.41 6.75 14.26
N TRP A 118 5.92 5.51 14.29
CA TRP A 118 4.81 5.05 15.14
C TRP A 118 5.15 3.72 15.83
N PRO A 119 6.13 3.70 16.77
CA PRO A 119 6.59 2.47 17.42
C PRO A 119 5.47 1.77 18.20
N ASP A 120 4.61 2.51 18.90
CA ASP A 120 3.54 1.97 19.74
C ASP A 120 2.43 1.26 18.94
N GLU A 121 2.28 1.60 17.65
CA GLU A 121 1.29 0.98 16.77
C GLU A 121 1.83 -0.29 16.07
N THR A 122 3.13 -0.60 16.23
CA THR A 122 3.79 -1.77 15.62
C THR A 122 4.01 -2.95 16.56
N ALA A 123 3.77 -2.79 17.86
CA ALA A 123 3.83 -3.89 18.80
C ALA A 123 2.65 -4.85 18.56
N PRO A 124 2.88 -6.17 18.44
CA PRO A 124 1.79 -7.14 18.50
C PRO A 124 1.20 -7.09 19.91
N GLY A 125 -0.03 -6.60 20.03
CA GLY A 125 -0.87 -6.82 21.21
C GLY A 125 -1.38 -8.25 21.25
#